data_AF-A0A366XU86-F1
#
_entry.id   AF-A0A366XU86-F1
#
_cell.length_a   1.000
_cell.length_b   1.000
_cell.length_c   1.000
_cell.angle_alpha   90.00
_cell.angle_beta   90.00
_cell.angle_gamma   90.00
#
_symmetry.space_group_name_H-M   'P 1'
#
loop_
_entity.id
_entity.type
_entity.pdbx_description
1 polymer ?
#
loop_
_entity_poly.entity_id
_entity_poly.type
_entity_poly.pdbx_seq_one_letter_code
_entity_poly.pdbx_strand_id
1 'polypeptide(L)'
;MNGIKKYKEFKWRKRHSALILQSKYVFFFILKLTLYNTIHVTYMSFLFVLSLFKMFRYQPVRFTRQPWYVHYALVKLYIVAELIITTYLLEQNKKWLKMLPILIILISDAFLKKINFLKVKGSYWVTVFLIRFSAHLFAFLFQKWITKLY
;
A
#
# COMPACT_ATOMS: atom_id res chain seq x y z
N MET A 1 34.14 -41.96 20.58
CA MET A 1 33.54 -41.66 19.25
C MET A 1 32.10 -41.12 19.28
N ASN A 2 31.30 -41.31 20.34
CA ASN A 2 29.89 -40.82 20.38
C ASN A 2 29.71 -39.29 20.41
N GLY A 3 30.65 -38.53 21.00
CA GLY A 3 30.53 -37.07 21.11
C GLY A 3 30.54 -36.33 19.77
N ILE A 4 31.36 -36.78 18.82
CA ILE A 4 31.48 -36.16 17.48
C ILE A 4 30.22 -36.37 16.65
N LYS A 5 29.59 -37.54 16.77
CA LYS A 5 28.34 -37.88 16.08
C LYS A 5 27.17 -37.04 16.62
N LYS A 6 27.09 -36.88 17.95
CA LYS A 6 26.10 -36.04 18.64
C LYS A 6 26.24 -34.55 18.29
N TYR A 7 27.48 -34.05 18.19
CA TYR A 7 27.76 -32.67 17.78
C TYR A 7 27.37 -32.39 16.33
N LYS A 8 27.66 -33.31 15.40
CA LYS A 8 27.23 -33.19 13.99
C LYS A 8 25.70 -33.16 13.85
N GLU A 9 24.98 -34.02 14.57
CA GLU A 9 23.51 -34.00 14.59
C GLU A 9 22.93 -32.70 15.15
N PHE A 10 23.51 -32.18 16.23
CA PHE A 10 23.08 -30.91 16.83
C PHE A 10 23.30 -29.74 15.87
N LYS A 11 24.47 -29.68 15.22
CA LYS A 11 24.79 -28.66 14.21
C LYS A 11 23.89 -28.74 12.98
N TRP A 12 23.56 -29.96 12.54
CA TRP A 12 22.64 -30.21 11.44
C TRP A 12 21.22 -29.76 11.78
N ARG A 13 20.68 -30.14 12.96
CA ARG A 13 19.37 -29.67 13.44
C ARG A 13 19.30 -28.15 13.53
N LYS A 14 20.34 -27.49 14.08
CA LYS A 14 20.39 -26.02 14.18
C LYS A 14 20.36 -25.33 12.81
N ARG A 15 21.08 -25.87 11.81
CA ARG A 15 21.02 -25.37 10.43
C ARG A 15 19.65 -25.59 9.79
N HIS A 16 19.05 -26.76 10.00
CA HIS A 16 17.74 -27.08 9.43
C HIS A 16 16.64 -26.19 10.00
N SER A 17 16.65 -25.94 11.31
CA SER A 17 15.73 -25.01 11.97
C SER A 17 15.90 -23.58 11.47
N ALA A 18 17.13 -23.11 11.24
CA ALA A 18 17.40 -21.79 10.68
C ALA A 18 16.88 -21.64 9.24
N LEU A 19 17.04 -22.67 8.39
CA LEU A 19 16.52 -22.69 7.02
C LEU A 19 14.98 -22.68 6.99
N ILE A 20 14.32 -23.43 7.88
CA ILE A 20 12.86 -23.43 8.00
C ILE A 20 12.36 -22.06 8.44
N LEU A 21 13.05 -21.41 9.39
CA LEU A 21 12.72 -20.06 9.85
C LEU A 21 12.88 -19.03 8.72
N GLN A 22 13.98 -19.10 7.98
CA GLN A 22 14.27 -18.21 6.84
C GLN A 22 13.25 -18.40 5.71
N SER A 23 12.88 -19.64 5.39
CA SER A 23 11.85 -19.96 4.40
C SER A 23 10.48 -19.38 4.79
N LYS A 24 10.10 -19.49 6.07
CA LYS A 24 8.88 -18.86 6.59
C LYS A 24 8.92 -17.34 6.44
N TYR A 25 10.01 -16.68 6.83
CA TYR A 25 10.13 -15.22 6.69
C TYR A 25 10.00 -14.75 5.23
N VAL A 26 10.64 -15.45 4.29
CA VAL A 26 10.55 -15.13 2.86
C VAL A 26 9.12 -15.31 2.34
N PHE A 27 8.46 -16.41 2.70
CA PHE A 27 7.07 -16.65 2.31
C PHE A 27 6.13 -15.54 2.81
N PHE A 28 6.24 -15.14 4.08
CA PHE A 28 5.41 -14.07 4.63
C PHE A 28 5.70 -12.70 4.01
N PHE A 29 6.96 -12.43 3.68
CA PHE A 29 7.33 -11.20 2.98
C PHE A 29 6.67 -11.14 1.60
N ILE A 30 6.71 -12.23 0.84
CA ILE A 30 6.05 -12.32 -0.47
C ILE A 30 4.53 -12.15 -0.32
N LEU A 31 3.92 -12.83 0.66
CA LEU A 31 2.48 -12.72 0.91
C LEU A 31 2.04 -11.27 1.21
N LYS A 32 2.80 -10.56 2.07
CA LYS A 32 2.57 -9.13 2.35
C LYS A 32 2.62 -8.32 1.05
N LEU A 33 3.67 -8.50 0.26
CA LEU A 33 3.87 -7.75 -0.99
C LEU A 33 2.73 -7.99 -1.99
N THR A 34 2.31 -9.25 -2.15
CA THR A 34 1.21 -9.63 -3.05
C THR A 34 -0.13 -9.03 -2.61
N LEU A 35 -0.43 -9.05 -1.31
CA LEU A 35 -1.66 -8.46 -0.78
C LEU A 35 -1.69 -6.94 -0.97
N TYR A 36 -0.61 -6.24 -0.62
CA TYR A 36 -0.52 -4.80 -0.83
C TYR A 36 -0.64 -4.43 -2.31
N ASN A 37 0.01 -5.18 -3.20
CA ASN A 37 -0.12 -4.97 -4.63
C ASN A 37 -1.55 -5.20 -5.14
N THR A 38 -2.24 -6.24 -4.65
CA THR A 38 -3.63 -6.54 -5.03
C THR A 38 -4.58 -5.41 -4.61
N ILE A 39 -4.44 -4.90 -3.38
CA ILE A 39 -5.22 -3.76 -2.88
C ILE A 39 -4.94 -2.52 -3.75
N HIS A 40 -3.67 -2.26 -4.05
CA HIS A 40 -3.25 -1.13 -4.87
C HIS A 40 -3.82 -1.20 -6.31
N VAL A 41 -3.75 -2.36 -6.97
CA VAL A 41 -4.32 -2.55 -8.31
C VAL A 41 -5.83 -2.37 -8.29
N THR A 42 -6.51 -2.94 -7.30
CA THR A 42 -7.98 -2.80 -7.16
C THR A 42 -8.38 -1.34 -6.98
N TYR A 43 -7.67 -0.63 -6.11
CA TYR A 43 -7.85 0.80 -5.88
C TYR A 43 -7.64 1.63 -7.17
N MET A 44 -6.59 1.34 -7.93
CA MET A 44 -6.33 1.97 -9.24
C MET A 44 -7.46 1.74 -10.23
N SER A 45 -7.98 0.51 -10.31
CA SER A 45 -9.09 0.18 -11.19
C SER A 45 -10.35 0.98 -10.83
N PHE A 46 -10.67 1.14 -9.55
CA PHE A 46 -11.81 1.95 -9.12
C PHE A 46 -11.64 3.43 -9.49
N LEU A 47 -10.46 4.01 -9.23
CA LEU A 47 -10.20 5.40 -9.62
C LEU A 47 -10.21 5.60 -11.14
N PHE A 48 -9.73 4.62 -11.88
CA PHE A 48 -9.78 4.65 -13.34
C PHE A 48 -11.23 4.66 -13.85
N VAL A 49 -12.09 3.79 -13.31
CA VAL A 49 -13.51 3.76 -13.64
C VAL A 49 -14.19 5.10 -13.30
N LEU A 50 -13.93 5.67 -12.12
CA LEU A 50 -14.43 7.00 -11.76
C LEU A 50 -13.94 8.11 -12.70
N SER A 51 -12.70 8.00 -13.17
CA SER A 51 -12.13 8.93 -14.13
C SER A 51 -12.84 8.83 -15.48
N LEU A 52 -13.09 7.62 -16.00
CA LEU A 52 -13.84 7.39 -17.25
C LEU A 52 -15.23 8.05 -17.22
N PHE A 53 -15.94 7.97 -16.10
CA PHE A 53 -17.24 8.64 -15.89
C PHE A 53 -17.13 10.17 -15.71
N LYS A 54 -15.93 10.74 -15.86
CA LYS A 54 -15.62 12.16 -15.65
C LYS A 54 -15.99 12.64 -14.24
N MET A 55 -16.12 11.72 -13.28
CA MET A 55 -16.38 12.04 -11.88
C MET A 55 -15.15 12.62 -11.23
N PHE A 56 -13.95 12.21 -11.65
CA PHE A 56 -12.68 12.68 -11.11
C PHE A 56 -11.68 12.97 -12.23
N ARG A 57 -11.02 14.13 -12.18
CA ARG A 57 -9.98 14.52 -13.12
C ARG A 57 -8.91 15.34 -12.41
N TYR A 58 -7.66 14.90 -12.46
CA TYR A 58 -6.53 15.81 -12.33
C TYR A 58 -6.54 16.75 -13.52
N GLN A 59 -6.44 18.05 -13.29
CA GLN A 59 -6.23 18.99 -14.38
C GLN A 59 -4.77 18.89 -14.80
N PRO A 60 -4.46 18.35 -16.00
CA PRO A 60 -3.20 18.71 -16.60
C PRO A 60 -3.28 20.21 -16.89
N VAL A 61 -2.23 20.93 -16.49
CA VAL A 61 -2.01 22.31 -16.89
C VAL A 61 -2.27 22.38 -18.41
N ARG A 62 -2.93 23.45 -18.88
CA ARG A 62 -3.51 23.70 -20.22
C ARG A 62 -2.59 23.42 -21.45
N PHE A 63 -1.39 22.89 -21.25
CA PHE A 63 -0.27 22.80 -22.20
C PHE A 63 0.07 21.38 -22.68
N THR A 64 -0.77 20.36 -22.50
CA THR A 64 -0.44 18.98 -22.93
C THR A 64 -1.38 18.45 -24.01
N ARG A 65 -0.79 17.89 -25.09
CA ARG A 65 -1.54 17.27 -26.22
C ARG A 65 -2.31 16.01 -25.82
N GLN A 66 -1.90 15.33 -24.75
CA GLN A 66 -2.53 14.11 -24.25
C GLN A 66 -2.89 14.27 -22.76
N PRO A 67 -3.88 15.10 -22.43
CA PRO A 67 -4.24 15.43 -21.06
C PRO A 67 -4.63 14.19 -20.24
N TRP A 68 -5.21 13.18 -20.89
CA TRP A 68 -5.61 11.91 -20.29
C TRP A 68 -4.43 11.02 -19.87
N TYR A 69 -3.39 10.94 -20.71
CA TYR A 69 -2.20 10.14 -20.40
C TYR A 69 -1.44 10.74 -19.21
N VAL A 70 -1.30 12.07 -19.19
CA VAL A 70 -0.66 12.81 -18.10
C VAL A 70 -1.46 12.69 -16.81
N HIS A 71 -2.79 12.80 -16.88
CA HIS A 71 -3.68 12.54 -15.76
C HIS A 71 -3.42 11.14 -15.16
N TYR A 72 -3.42 10.11 -16.00
CA TYR A 72 -3.21 8.73 -15.56
C TYR A 72 -1.81 8.51 -14.95
N ALA A 73 -0.76 9.05 -15.58
CA ALA A 73 0.60 8.94 -15.07
C ALA A 73 0.76 9.60 -13.69
N LEU A 74 0.15 10.78 -13.48
CA LEU A 74 0.17 11.48 -12.19
C LEU A 74 -0.59 10.72 -11.11
N VAL A 75 -1.78 10.20 -11.42
CA VAL A 75 -2.55 9.32 -10.52
C VAL A 75 -1.67 8.14 -10.10
N LYS A 76 -1.03 7.49 -11.07
CA LYS A 76 -0.16 6.34 -10.83
C LYS A 76 1.00 6.67 -9.89
N LEU A 77 1.74 7.73 -10.19
CA LEU A 77 2.89 8.16 -9.40
C LEU A 77 2.52 8.54 -7.97
N TYR A 78 1.47 9.34 -7.83
CA TYR A 78 0.99 9.82 -6.54
C TYR A 78 0.59 8.67 -5.62
N ILE A 79 -0.16 7.70 -6.15
CA ILE A 79 -0.62 6.55 -5.37
C ILE A 79 0.53 5.57 -5.08
N VAL A 80 1.48 5.38 -6.00
CA VAL A 80 2.66 4.55 -5.72
C VAL A 80 3.47 5.16 -4.58
N ALA A 81 3.68 6.48 -4.60
CA ALA A 81 4.34 7.19 -3.50
C ALA A 81 3.56 7.05 -2.19
N GLU A 82 2.24 7.22 -2.24
CA GLU A 82 1.35 7.02 -1.09
C GLU A 82 1.45 5.59 -0.55
N LEU A 83 1.43 4.57 -1.40
CA LEU A 83 1.56 3.16 -1.02
C LEU A 83 2.89 2.90 -0.31
N ILE A 84 4.01 3.40 -0.85
CA ILE A 84 5.33 3.24 -0.24
C ILE A 84 5.35 3.85 1.17
N ILE A 85 4.85 5.09 1.30
CA ILE A 85 4.76 5.79 2.59
C ILE A 85 3.87 5.03 3.57
N THR A 86 2.71 4.56 3.11
CA THR A 86 1.74 3.84 3.93
C THR A 86 2.31 2.51 4.43
N THR A 87 2.93 1.75 3.54
CA THR A 87 3.55 0.46 3.87
C THR A 87 4.68 0.66 4.88
N TYR A 88 5.53 1.66 4.65
CA TYR A 88 6.61 2.03 5.57
C TYR A 88 6.10 2.42 6.96
N LEU A 89 5.04 3.22 7.04
CA LEU A 89 4.45 3.68 8.31
C LEU A 89 3.71 2.55 9.04
N LEU A 90 3.03 1.67 8.31
CA LEU A 90 2.36 0.51 8.90
C LEU A 90 3.39 -0.44 9.52
N GLU A 91 4.56 -0.62 8.90
CA GLU A 91 5.61 -1.52 9.41
C GLU A 91 6.31 -1.01 10.68
N GLN A 92 6.06 0.24 11.10
CA GLN A 92 6.62 0.79 12.32
C GLN A 92 6.06 0.13 13.59
N ASN A 93 6.92 -0.06 14.60
CA ASN A 93 6.53 -0.66 15.88
C ASN A 93 5.59 0.23 16.71
N LYS A 94 5.64 1.55 16.54
CA LYS A 94 4.82 2.50 17.32
C LYS A 94 3.39 2.55 16.78
N LYS A 95 2.40 2.25 17.63
CA LYS A 95 0.96 2.23 17.27
C LYS A 95 0.47 3.56 16.67
N TRP A 96 0.96 4.70 17.17
CA TRP A 96 0.54 6.02 16.65
C TRP A 96 1.01 6.29 15.21
N LEU A 97 2.21 5.81 14.84
CA LEU A 97 2.72 5.96 13.47
C LEU A 97 1.88 5.18 12.44
N LYS A 98 1.18 4.12 12.88
CA LYS A 98 0.27 3.35 12.01
C LYS A 98 -1.01 4.11 11.65
N MET A 99 -1.35 5.18 12.39
CA MET A 99 -2.50 6.04 12.10
C MET A 99 -2.14 7.26 11.25
N LEU A 100 -0.84 7.59 11.12
CA LEU A 100 -0.37 8.68 10.27
C LEU A 100 -0.77 8.59 8.80
N PRO A 101 -0.82 7.40 8.15
CA PRO A 101 -1.20 7.34 6.74
C PRO A 101 -2.57 7.97 6.48
N ILE A 102 -3.53 7.76 7.38
CA ILE A 102 -4.88 8.34 7.30
C ILE A 102 -4.81 9.87 7.31
N LEU A 103 -4.00 10.45 8.20
CA LEU A 103 -3.79 11.90 8.29
C LEU A 103 -3.09 12.46 7.03
N ILE A 104 -2.07 11.76 6.54
CA ILE A 104 -1.32 12.18 5.34
C ILE A 104 -2.24 12.27 4.13
N ILE A 105 -3.13 11.29 3.95
CA ILE A 105 -4.13 11.28 2.86
C ILE A 105 -5.03 12.49 2.99
N LEU A 106 -5.59 12.70 4.18
CA LEU A 106 -6.56 13.77 4.43
C LEU A 106 -5.94 15.15 4.16
N ILE A 107 -4.69 15.36 4.59
CA ILE A 107 -3.94 16.59 4.34
C ILE A 107 -3.61 16.74 2.85
N SER A 108 -3.11 15.68 2.21
CA SER A 108 -2.76 15.71 0.79
C SER A 108 -3.97 15.98 -0.09
N ASP A 109 -5.13 15.41 0.25
CA ASP A 109 -6.38 15.57 -0.49
C ASP A 109 -6.95 16.97 -0.34
N ALA A 110 -6.95 17.49 0.90
CA ALA A 110 -7.33 18.87 1.16
C ALA A 110 -6.43 19.85 0.40
N PHE A 111 -5.12 19.59 0.37
CA PHE A 111 -4.16 20.39 -0.37
C PHE A 111 -4.41 20.35 -1.88
N LEU A 112 -4.49 19.14 -2.47
CA LEU A 112 -4.72 18.93 -3.91
C LEU A 112 -6.04 19.54 -4.39
N LYS A 113 -7.08 19.49 -3.54
CA LYS A 113 -8.37 20.16 -3.80
C LYS A 113 -8.24 21.68 -3.72
N LYS A 114 -7.54 22.22 -2.71
CA LYS A 114 -7.34 23.67 -2.53
C LYS A 114 -6.62 24.31 -3.72
N ILE A 115 -5.63 23.63 -4.28
CA ILE A 115 -4.88 24.13 -5.45
C ILE A 115 -5.59 23.86 -6.79
N ASN A 116 -6.84 23.35 -6.78
CA ASN A 116 -7.62 22.94 -7.95
C ASN A 116 -6.92 21.95 -8.90
N PHE A 117 -5.86 21.29 -8.44
CA PHE A 117 -5.15 20.28 -9.21
C PHE A 117 -6.05 19.06 -9.46
N LEU A 118 -7.02 18.85 -8.57
CA LEU A 118 -7.93 17.73 -8.56
C LEU A 118 -9.37 18.27 -8.67
N LYS A 119 -10.02 18.00 -9.80
CA LYS A 119 -11.37 18.46 -10.13
C LYS A 119 -12.33 17.27 -10.10
N VAL A 120 -13.34 17.34 -9.25
CA VAL A 120 -14.34 16.29 -9.08
C VAL A 120 -15.72 16.82 -9.41
N LYS A 121 -16.49 16.03 -10.16
CA LYS A 121 -17.90 16.30 -10.42
C LYS A 121 -18.69 15.77 -9.23
N GLY A 122 -19.28 16.67 -8.45
CA GLY A 122 -19.98 16.33 -7.20
C GLY A 122 -19.08 16.42 -5.96
N SER A 123 -19.42 15.68 -4.89
CA SER A 123 -18.69 15.74 -3.63
C SER A 123 -17.46 14.81 -3.64
N TYR A 124 -16.25 15.40 -3.66
CA TYR A 124 -14.97 14.70 -3.47
C TYR A 124 -14.98 13.74 -2.29
N TRP A 125 -15.56 14.19 -1.18
CA TRP A 125 -15.57 13.48 0.09
C TRP A 125 -16.41 12.20 0.05
N VAL A 126 -17.43 12.16 -0.81
CA VAL A 126 -18.37 11.04 -0.90
C VAL A 126 -17.87 9.99 -1.90
N THR A 127 -17.22 10.41 -2.99
CA THR A 127 -16.82 9.50 -4.07
C THR A 127 -15.37 9.05 -3.95
N VAL A 128 -14.43 9.99 -3.98
CA VAL A 128 -13.00 9.67 -4.12
C VAL A 128 -12.38 9.39 -2.76
N PHE A 129 -12.65 10.25 -1.78
CA PHE A 129 -12.11 10.06 -0.44
C PHE A 129 -12.57 8.73 0.20
N LEU A 130 -13.83 8.35 -0.01
CA LEU A 130 -14.38 7.10 0.55
C LEU A 130 -13.63 5.86 0.02
N ILE A 131 -13.38 5.82 -1.28
CA ILE A 131 -12.61 4.73 -1.92
C ILE A 131 -11.18 4.70 -1.35
N ARG A 132 -10.54 5.86 -1.23
CA ARG A 132 -9.18 5.99 -0.69
C ARG A 132 -9.09 5.54 0.76
N PHE A 133 -10.01 6.04 1.59
CA PHE A 133 -10.11 5.65 2.98
C PHE A 133 -10.36 4.15 3.14
N SER A 134 -11.25 3.59 2.32
CA SER A 134 -11.54 2.15 2.36
C SER A 134 -10.30 1.30 2.02
N ALA A 135 -9.49 1.69 1.03
CA ALA A 135 -8.28 0.97 0.67
C ALA A 135 -7.27 0.92 1.83
N HIS A 136 -7.10 2.03 2.55
CA HIS A 136 -6.23 2.09 3.73
C HIS A 136 -6.78 1.34 4.93
N LEU A 137 -8.09 1.37 5.13
CA LEU A 137 -8.74 0.58 6.16
C LEU A 137 -8.52 -0.91 5.91
N PHE A 138 -8.69 -1.36 4.66
CA PHE A 138 -8.38 -2.74 4.27
C PHE A 138 -6.91 -3.07 4.52
N ALA A 139 -5.96 -2.22 4.11
CA ALA A 139 -4.53 -2.43 4.35
C ALA A 139 -4.21 -2.59 5.84
N PHE A 140 -4.82 -1.77 6.70
CA PHE A 140 -4.67 -1.87 8.15
C PHE A 140 -5.26 -3.16 8.74
N LEU A 141 -6.44 -3.57 8.28
CA LEU A 141 -7.07 -4.83 8.70
C LEU A 141 -6.22 -6.04 8.28
N PHE A 142 -5.68 -6.04 7.06
CA PHE A 142 -4.78 -7.09 6.59
C PHE A 142 -3.48 -7.13 7.38
N GLN A 143 -2.89 -5.98 7.72
CA GLN A 143 -1.70 -5.97 8.58
C GLN A 143 -1.99 -6.64 9.93
N LYS A 144 -3.12 -6.34 10.57
CA LYS A 144 -3.52 -6.99 11.82
C LYS A 144 -3.68 -8.50 11.64
N TRP A 145 -4.29 -8.94 10.54
CA TRP A 145 -4.48 -10.35 10.24
C TRP A 145 -3.17 -11.10 10.05
N ILE A 146 -2.23 -10.54 9.27
CA ILE A 146 -0.88 -11.09 9.09
C ILE A 146 -0.11 -11.15 10.41
N THR A 147 -0.24 -10.11 11.24
CA THR A 147 0.41 -10.07 12.56
C THR A 147 -0.16 -11.14 13.50
N LYS A 148 -1.43 -11.54 13.36
CA LYS A 148 -2.05 -12.61 14.16
C LYS A 148 -1.63 -14.02 13.71
N LEU A 149 -1.18 -14.15 12.44
CA LEU A 149 -0.66 -15.39 11.88
C LEU A 149 0.80 -15.66 12.30
N TYR A 150 1.47 -14.68 12.90
CA TYR A 150 2.84 -14.74 13.45
C TYR A 150 2.81 -14.73 14.98
#